data_AF-A0A1H9J7D1-F1
#
_entry.id   AF-A0A1H9J7D1-F1
#
_cell.length_a   1.000
_cell.length_b   1.000
_cell.length_c   1.000
_cell.angle_alpha   90.00
_cell.angle_beta   90.00
_cell.angle_gamma   90.00
#
_symmetry.space_group_name_H-M   'P 1'
#
loop_
_entity.id
_entity.type
_entity.pdbx_description
1 polymer ?
#
loop_
_entity_poly.entity_id
_entity_poly.type
_entity_poly.pdbx_seq_one_letter_code
_entity_poly.pdbx_strand_id
1 'polypeptide(L)'
;MKKIITLLGIFGAILFSSCTGPEGPPGYDGLDGQNGQDGLIAEVFEVGPDFTLANGYKVTYALNPKIYSGGNLLIYELINTNGGIDTWALLPQIYYFAGGTAQYNYNFSFDQFTILIDANFDRAQLPTSFRLGKTFRVVIIPGDDGVNTNKSVIKPDYSDYNAVIKRYNIDDSNVKKRN
;
A
#
# COMPACT_ATOMS: atom_id res chain seq x y z
N MET A 1 -56.11 -48.23 -10.54
CA MET A 1 -55.91 -47.78 -9.14
C MET A 1 -54.42 -47.59 -8.87
N LYS A 2 -54.04 -46.32 -8.64
CA LYS A 2 -52.95 -45.81 -7.79
C LYS A 2 -51.71 -46.69 -7.59
N LYS A 3 -50.70 -46.61 -8.47
CA LYS A 3 -49.32 -47.00 -8.13
C LYS A 3 -48.23 -46.04 -8.65
N ILE A 4 -48.60 -44.79 -8.94
CA ILE A 4 -47.65 -43.70 -9.28
C ILE A 4 -47.10 -42.97 -8.03
N ILE A 5 -47.60 -43.30 -6.84
CA ILE A 5 -47.25 -42.57 -5.60
C ILE A 5 -45.93 -43.08 -4.99
N THR A 6 -45.42 -44.25 -5.41
CA THR A 6 -44.20 -44.84 -4.84
C THR A 6 -42.92 -44.46 -5.59
N LEU A 7 -42.92 -43.34 -6.33
CA LEU A 7 -41.71 -42.82 -6.98
C LEU A 7 -41.24 -41.48 -6.38
N LEU A 8 -41.99 -40.94 -5.40
CA LEU A 8 -41.70 -39.67 -4.72
C LEU A 8 -41.16 -39.89 -3.28
N GLY A 9 -40.52 -41.03 -3.01
CA GLY A 9 -40.06 -41.42 -1.67
C GLY A 9 -38.56 -41.73 -1.56
N ILE A 10 -37.76 -41.47 -2.60
CA ILE A 10 -36.32 -41.82 -2.63
C ILE A 10 -35.41 -40.59 -2.88
N PHE A 11 -35.98 -39.41 -3.17
CA PHE A 11 -35.19 -38.19 -3.46
C PHE A 11 -35.08 -37.18 -2.30
N GLY A 12 -35.53 -37.52 -1.09
CA GLY A 12 -35.69 -36.55 0.00
C GLY A 12 -34.61 -36.53 1.09
N ALA A 13 -33.67 -37.48 1.13
CA ALA A 13 -32.89 -37.75 2.35
C ALA A 13 -31.36 -37.66 2.22
N ILE A 14 -30.82 -36.91 1.23
CA ILE A 14 -29.35 -36.82 1.04
C ILE A 14 -28.84 -35.36 0.97
N LEU A 15 -29.70 -34.33 1.06
CA LEU A 15 -29.28 -32.93 0.85
C LEU A 15 -28.94 -32.12 2.12
N PHE A 16 -28.90 -32.74 3.31
CA PHE A 16 -28.57 -32.03 4.56
C PHE A 16 -27.43 -32.69 5.36
N SER A 17 -26.46 -33.30 4.69
CA SER A 17 -25.16 -33.55 5.31
C SER A 17 -24.44 -32.21 5.46
N SER A 18 -24.79 -31.44 6.49
CA SER A 18 -23.96 -30.33 6.93
C SER A 18 -22.61 -30.90 7.30
N CYS A 19 -21.58 -30.65 6.49
CA CYS A 19 -20.20 -30.78 6.94
C CYS A 19 -19.93 -29.64 7.94
N THR A 20 -20.54 -29.71 9.12
CA THR A 20 -20.00 -29.02 10.29
C THR A 20 -18.83 -29.86 10.77
N GLY A 21 -17.69 -29.67 10.11
CA GLY A 21 -16.42 -30.11 10.67
C GLY A 21 -16.23 -29.42 12.02
N PRO A 22 -15.54 -30.08 12.99
CA PRO A 22 -15.16 -29.39 14.21
C PRO A 22 -14.44 -28.09 13.84
N GLU A 23 -14.75 -27.03 14.58
CA GLU A 23 -14.02 -25.78 14.49
C GLU A 23 -12.53 -26.09 14.57
N GLY A 24 -11.76 -25.55 13.61
CA GLY A 24 -10.31 -25.74 13.61
C GLY A 24 -9.74 -25.30 14.96
N PRO A 25 -8.64 -25.90 15.42
CA PRO A 25 -8.01 -25.45 16.65
C PRO A 25 -7.80 -23.92 16.59
N PRO A 26 -7.98 -23.20 17.71
CA PRO A 26 -7.69 -21.78 17.78
C PRO A 26 -6.35 -21.49 17.11
N GLY A 27 -6.30 -20.47 16.24
CA GLY A 27 -5.05 -20.04 15.63
C GLY A 27 -4.02 -19.78 16.73
N TYR A 28 -2.78 -20.20 16.51
CA TYR A 28 -1.70 -19.93 17.47
C TYR A 28 -1.64 -18.44 17.77
N ASP A 29 -1.51 -18.08 19.04
CA ASP A 29 -1.24 -16.71 19.46
C ASP A 29 -0.01 -16.21 18.68
N GLY A 30 -0.15 -15.07 18.00
CA GLY A 30 0.98 -14.44 17.35
C GLY A 30 2.05 -14.16 18.40
N LEU A 31 3.28 -14.61 18.17
CA LEU A 31 4.40 -14.24 19.04
C LEU A 31 4.52 -12.71 19.04
N ASP A 32 4.51 -12.11 20.23
CA ASP A 32 4.85 -10.70 20.40
C ASP A 32 6.20 -10.44 19.70
N GLY A 33 6.21 -9.46 18.80
CA GLY A 33 7.41 -9.10 18.06
C GLY A 33 8.53 -8.73 19.03
N GLN A 34 9.66 -9.43 18.97
CA GLN A 34 10.84 -9.07 19.73
C GLN A 34 11.26 -7.64 19.35
N ASN A 35 11.69 -6.86 20.35
CA ASN A 35 12.24 -5.52 20.17
C ASN A 35 13.22 -5.50 18.99
N GLY A 36 13.00 -4.52 18.09
CA GLY A 36 13.61 -4.41 16.76
C GLY A 36 15.09 -4.79 16.72
N GLN A 37 15.36 -5.92 16.07
CA GLN A 37 16.65 -6.18 15.47
C GLN A 37 16.85 -5.15 14.35
N ASP A 38 18.06 -4.61 14.20
CA ASP A 38 18.50 -3.58 13.24
C ASP A 38 18.22 -3.86 11.74
N GLY A 39 17.39 -4.87 11.40
CA GLY A 39 17.02 -5.26 10.03
C GLY A 39 15.55 -5.03 9.64
N LEU A 40 14.65 -4.65 10.58
CA LEU A 40 13.21 -4.53 10.32
C LEU A 40 12.70 -3.09 10.51
N ILE A 41 13.16 -2.18 9.66
CA ILE A 41 12.77 -0.77 9.79
C ILE A 41 11.51 -0.55 8.95
N ALA A 42 10.37 -0.67 9.61
CA ALA A 42 9.10 -0.23 9.07
C ALA A 42 8.93 1.25 9.43
N GLU A 43 8.96 2.13 8.44
CA GLU A 43 8.93 3.59 8.65
C GLU A 43 7.89 4.24 7.74
N VAL A 44 7.20 5.26 8.28
CA VAL A 44 6.36 6.17 7.51
C VAL A 44 6.78 7.62 7.76
N PHE A 45 6.92 8.38 6.68
CA PHE A 45 7.22 9.82 6.74
C PHE A 45 6.63 10.54 5.52
N GLU A 46 6.55 11.86 5.62
CA GLU A 46 6.05 12.72 4.54
C GLU A 46 7.16 13.54 3.91
N VAL A 47 7.02 13.79 2.61
CA VAL A 47 7.87 14.71 1.85
C VAL A 47 7.01 15.67 1.04
N GLY A 48 7.52 16.88 0.83
CA GLY A 48 6.84 17.92 0.05
C GLY A 48 7.73 18.47 -1.06
N PRO A 49 7.96 17.72 -2.15
CA PRO A 49 8.83 18.14 -3.24
C PRO A 49 8.20 19.30 -4.02
N ASP A 50 9.06 20.25 -4.41
CA ASP A 50 8.72 21.28 -5.39
C ASP A 50 9.25 20.86 -6.77
N PHE A 51 8.35 20.58 -7.71
CA PHE A 51 8.71 20.20 -9.08
C PHE A 51 8.93 21.44 -9.95
N THR A 52 10.18 21.68 -10.32
CA THR A 52 10.61 22.89 -11.02
C THR A 52 11.32 22.55 -12.32
N LEU A 53 11.44 23.53 -13.21
CA LEU A 53 12.26 23.37 -14.41
C LEU A 53 13.72 23.05 -14.06
N ALA A 54 14.25 23.66 -12.99
CA ALA A 54 15.64 23.50 -12.56
C ALA A 54 15.97 22.07 -12.13
N ASN A 55 15.04 21.37 -11.48
CA ASN A 55 15.22 19.96 -11.12
C ASN A 55 14.69 18.98 -12.17
N GLY A 56 14.18 19.48 -13.31
CA GLY A 56 13.61 18.65 -14.37
C GLY A 56 12.36 17.90 -13.94
N TYR A 57 11.60 18.48 -12.98
CA TYR A 57 10.37 17.91 -12.40
C TYR A 57 10.58 16.57 -11.70
N LYS A 58 11.72 16.42 -11.01
CA LYS A 58 12.05 15.26 -10.17
C LYS A 58 12.79 15.70 -8.92
N VAL A 59 12.53 15.02 -7.81
CA VAL A 59 13.19 15.27 -6.52
C VAL A 59 13.59 13.94 -5.91
N THR A 60 14.87 13.82 -5.54
CA THR A 60 15.46 12.61 -4.97
C THR A 60 15.74 12.83 -3.49
N TYR A 61 15.36 11.84 -2.69
CA TYR A 61 15.57 11.82 -1.24
C TYR A 61 16.45 10.63 -0.87
N ALA A 62 17.42 10.86 0.00
CA ALA A 62 18.21 9.78 0.58
C ALA A 62 17.39 9.03 1.64
N LEU A 63 17.58 7.72 1.69
CA LEU A 63 17.03 6.86 2.72
C LEU A 63 18.07 6.67 3.82
N ASN A 64 17.72 7.17 5.00
CA ASN A 64 18.44 6.94 6.23
C ASN A 64 17.42 6.56 7.31
N PRO A 65 17.42 5.30 7.77
CA PRO A 65 18.30 4.20 7.38
C PRO A 65 18.02 3.67 5.96
N LYS A 66 18.98 2.93 5.39
CA LYS A 66 18.83 2.28 4.08
C LYS A 66 17.83 1.12 4.18
N ILE A 67 17.15 0.82 3.07
CA ILE A 67 16.30 -0.36 2.94
C ILE A 67 17.19 -1.59 2.72
N TYR A 68 17.00 -2.63 3.53
CA TYR A 68 17.75 -3.88 3.41
C TYR A 68 17.10 -4.85 2.40
N SER A 69 17.81 -5.93 2.09
CA SER A 69 17.37 -6.95 1.13
C SER A 69 15.94 -7.42 1.43
N GLY A 70 15.10 -7.48 0.39
CA GLY A 70 13.69 -7.87 0.49
C GLY A 70 12.73 -6.74 0.87
N GLY A 71 13.23 -5.59 1.33
CA GLY A 71 12.42 -4.44 1.68
C GLY A 71 11.83 -3.76 0.45
N ASN A 72 10.70 -3.07 0.66
CA ASN A 72 9.99 -2.36 -0.40
C ASN A 72 9.66 -0.93 0.05
N LEU A 73 9.33 -0.08 -0.90
CA LEU A 73 8.94 1.31 -0.67
C LEU A 73 7.66 1.60 -1.46
N LEU A 74 6.67 2.16 -0.79
CA LEU A 74 5.44 2.67 -1.40
C LEU A 74 5.37 4.18 -1.21
N ILE A 75 4.84 4.90 -2.19
CA ILE A 75 4.60 6.34 -2.09
C ILE A 75 3.14 6.61 -2.41
N TYR A 76 2.47 7.34 -1.53
CA TYR A 76 1.10 7.79 -1.70
C TYR A 76 1.05 9.31 -1.85
N GLU A 77 0.19 9.80 -2.74
CA GLU A 77 -0.15 11.22 -2.85
C GLU A 77 -1.33 11.55 -1.93
N LEU A 78 -1.24 12.67 -1.20
CA LEU A 78 -2.41 13.26 -0.53
C LEU A 78 -3.33 13.89 -1.58
N ILE A 79 -4.46 13.25 -1.85
CA ILE A 79 -5.41 13.72 -2.88
C ILE A 79 -6.58 14.52 -2.32
N ASN A 80 -6.91 14.34 -1.03
CA ASN A 80 -7.98 15.07 -0.37
C ASN A 80 -7.80 15.04 1.16
N THR A 81 -8.30 16.08 1.83
CA THR A 81 -8.46 16.09 3.29
C THR A 81 -9.87 16.59 3.59
N ASN A 82 -10.73 15.72 4.13
CA ASN A 82 -12.12 16.06 4.43
C ASN A 82 -12.40 15.84 5.92
N GLY A 83 -12.78 16.91 6.63
CA GLY A 83 -13.04 16.84 8.08
C GLY A 83 -11.84 16.39 8.91
N GLY A 84 -10.61 16.67 8.44
CA GLY A 84 -9.37 16.20 9.07
C GLY A 84 -9.00 14.75 8.75
N ILE A 85 -9.74 14.08 7.87
CA ILE A 85 -9.44 12.74 7.39
C ILE A 85 -8.75 12.84 6.03
N ASP A 86 -7.50 12.42 5.99
CA ASP A 86 -6.70 12.38 4.76
C ASP A 86 -7.07 11.20 3.87
N THR A 87 -7.12 11.44 2.57
CA THR A 87 -7.30 10.43 1.52
C THR A 87 -6.03 10.33 0.69
N TRP A 88 -5.49 9.11 0.63
CA TRP A 88 -4.22 8.81 0.00
C TRP A 88 -4.42 7.98 -1.27
N ALA A 89 -3.65 8.27 -2.31
CA ALA A 89 -3.64 7.50 -3.55
C ALA A 89 -2.25 6.96 -3.86
N LEU A 90 -2.12 5.64 -4.01
CA LEU A 90 -0.84 4.99 -4.30
C LEU A 90 -0.30 5.43 -5.67
N LEU A 91 0.97 5.81 -5.74
CA LEU A 91 1.62 6.09 -7.02
C LEU A 91 1.84 4.81 -7.85
N PRO A 92 1.72 4.88 -9.18
CA PRO A 92 1.60 6.11 -9.95
C PRO A 92 0.15 6.63 -10.09
N GLN A 93 0.01 7.94 -10.25
CA GLN A 93 -1.30 8.62 -10.40
C GLN A 93 -1.34 9.45 -11.67
N ILE A 94 -2.31 9.17 -12.56
CA ILE A 94 -2.47 9.82 -13.86
C ILE A 94 -3.56 10.89 -13.78
N TYR A 95 -3.26 12.08 -14.30
CA TYR A 95 -4.15 13.21 -14.38
C TYR A 95 -4.30 13.68 -15.83
N TYR A 96 -5.52 14.09 -16.18
CA TYR A 96 -5.89 14.54 -17.51
C TYR A 96 -5.98 16.07 -17.54
N PHE A 97 -5.34 16.66 -18.53
CA PHE A 97 -5.35 18.09 -18.81
C PHE A 97 -5.84 18.33 -20.24
N ALA A 98 -6.20 19.57 -20.55
CA ALA A 98 -6.61 19.93 -21.91
C ALA A 98 -5.53 19.64 -22.96
N GLY A 99 -4.24 19.76 -22.58
CA GLY A 99 -3.09 19.54 -23.46
C GLY A 99 -2.53 18.12 -23.49
N GLY A 100 -3.07 17.19 -22.69
CA GLY A 100 -2.54 15.83 -22.60
C GLY A 100 -2.69 15.21 -21.21
N THR A 101 -1.79 14.30 -20.87
CA THR A 101 -1.76 13.62 -19.57
C THR A 101 -0.44 13.89 -18.86
N ALA A 102 -0.52 14.00 -17.54
CA ALA A 102 0.65 13.98 -16.67
C ALA A 102 0.45 12.95 -15.57
N GLN A 103 1.55 12.42 -15.05
CA GLN A 103 1.55 11.35 -14.08
C GLN A 103 2.57 11.64 -12.99
N TYR A 104 2.18 11.51 -11.72
CA TYR A 104 3.14 11.36 -10.65
C TYR A 104 3.62 9.92 -10.62
N ASN A 105 4.93 9.74 -10.59
CA ASN A 105 5.57 8.43 -10.57
C ASN A 105 6.75 8.44 -9.60
N TYR A 106 7.28 7.27 -9.28
CA TYR A 106 8.47 7.15 -8.47
C TYR A 106 9.36 5.98 -8.89
N ASN A 107 10.62 6.08 -8.52
CA ASN A 107 11.56 4.96 -8.50
C ASN A 107 12.28 4.96 -7.15
N PHE A 108 12.81 3.80 -6.75
CA PHE A 108 13.62 3.69 -5.54
C PHE A 108 14.75 2.68 -5.71
N SER A 109 15.74 2.84 -4.86
CA SER A 109 16.86 1.93 -4.62
C SER A 109 16.97 1.71 -3.11
N PHE A 110 17.93 0.90 -2.69
CA PHE A 110 18.15 0.59 -1.28
C PHE A 110 18.51 1.83 -0.43
N ASP A 111 19.03 2.91 -1.03
CA ASP A 111 19.51 4.09 -0.30
C ASP A 111 18.89 5.42 -0.74
N GLN A 112 17.97 5.42 -1.71
CA GLN A 112 17.27 6.64 -2.15
C GLN A 112 15.98 6.33 -2.89
N PHE A 113 15.11 7.32 -3.00
CA PHE A 113 13.96 7.29 -3.90
C PHE A 113 13.80 8.64 -4.62
N THR A 114 13.16 8.61 -5.79
CA THR A 114 12.85 9.81 -6.57
C THR A 114 11.36 9.85 -6.86
N ILE A 115 10.72 10.98 -6.56
CA ILE A 115 9.37 11.29 -7.04
C ILE A 115 9.52 12.20 -8.24
N LEU A 116 8.76 11.96 -9.30
CA LEU A 116 8.83 12.71 -10.55
C LEU A 116 7.47 12.91 -11.21
N ILE A 117 7.41 13.92 -12.09
CA ILE A 117 6.29 14.13 -13.01
C ILE A 117 6.71 13.76 -14.43
N ASP A 118 6.01 12.79 -15.00
CA ASP A 118 6.02 12.47 -16.42
C ASP A 118 4.83 13.14 -17.11
N ALA A 119 5.01 13.64 -18.33
CA ALA A 119 3.91 14.18 -19.14
C ALA A 119 4.17 13.97 -20.63
N ASN A 120 3.10 13.85 -21.41
CA ASN A 120 3.18 13.78 -22.88
C ASN A 120 3.11 15.16 -23.56
N PHE A 121 3.24 16.23 -22.77
CA PHE A 121 3.29 17.63 -23.20
C PHE A 121 4.36 18.38 -22.40
N ASP A 122 4.57 19.67 -22.71
CA ASP A 122 5.54 20.48 -21.98
C ASP A 122 5.12 20.68 -20.51
N ARG A 123 5.92 20.13 -19.59
CA ARG A 123 5.71 20.21 -18.13
C ARG A 123 5.72 21.64 -17.59
N ALA A 124 6.27 22.61 -18.32
CA ALA A 124 6.16 24.02 -17.98
C ALA A 124 4.71 24.53 -18.01
N GLN A 125 3.81 23.84 -18.71
CA GLN A 125 2.38 24.16 -18.78
C GLN A 125 1.59 23.61 -17.58
N LEU A 126 2.21 22.79 -16.71
CA LEU A 126 1.53 22.26 -15.54
C LEU A 126 1.18 23.38 -14.54
N PRO A 127 -0.06 23.39 -13.99
CA PRO A 127 -0.44 24.35 -12.97
C PRO A 127 0.52 24.34 -11.79
N THR A 128 0.73 25.51 -11.17
CA THR A 128 1.59 25.61 -9.98
C THR A 128 1.11 24.71 -8.85
N SER A 129 -0.21 24.53 -8.68
CA SER A 129 -0.80 23.61 -7.69
C SER A 129 -0.55 22.13 -7.98
N PHE A 130 -0.17 21.78 -9.22
CA PHE A 130 0.26 20.43 -9.60
C PHE A 130 1.79 20.26 -9.47
N ARG A 131 2.52 21.33 -9.16
CA ARG A 131 3.98 21.28 -9.08
C ARG A 131 4.51 21.56 -7.68
N LEU A 132 3.80 22.35 -6.90
CA LEU A 132 4.23 22.84 -5.59
C LEU A 132 3.18 22.53 -4.54
N GLY A 133 3.60 22.49 -3.27
CA GLY A 133 2.70 22.31 -2.14
C GLY A 133 2.00 20.94 -2.09
N LYS A 134 2.57 19.95 -2.78
CA LYS A 134 2.11 18.56 -2.73
C LYS A 134 2.68 17.87 -1.50
N THR A 135 1.93 16.93 -0.95
CA THR A 135 2.39 16.06 0.13
C THR A 135 2.35 14.63 -0.35
N PHE A 136 3.47 13.93 -0.18
CA PHE A 136 3.58 12.50 -0.43
C PHE A 136 3.95 11.80 0.86
N ARG A 137 3.29 10.67 1.12
CA ARG A 137 3.58 9.79 2.24
C ARG A 137 4.36 8.59 1.75
N VAL A 138 5.55 8.40 2.30
CA VAL A 138 6.47 7.32 1.96
C VAL A 138 6.36 6.26 3.04
N VAL A 139 6.16 5.01 2.63
CA VAL A 139 6.04 3.85 3.52
C VAL A 139 7.13 2.85 3.16
N ILE A 140 8.05 2.62 4.08
CA ILE A 140 9.07 1.58 3.98
C ILE A 140 8.48 0.30 4.57
N ILE A 141 8.35 -0.71 3.70
CA ILE A 141 7.91 -2.05 4.08
C ILE A 141 9.16 -2.89 4.34
N PRO A 142 9.32 -3.46 5.55
CA PRO A 142 10.46 -4.30 5.87
C PRO A 142 10.47 -5.56 5.00
N GLY A 143 11.68 -6.00 4.66
CA GLY A 143 11.90 -7.19 3.85
C GLY A 143 11.81 -8.49 4.62
N ASP A 144 11.57 -9.58 3.89
CA ASP A 144 11.78 -10.94 4.40
C ASP A 144 13.27 -11.28 4.32
N ASP A 145 13.95 -11.23 5.47
CA ASP A 145 15.36 -11.59 5.64
C ASP A 145 15.56 -13.10 5.90
N GLY A 146 14.51 -13.91 5.77
CA GLY A 146 14.55 -15.35 6.04
C GLY A 146 14.49 -15.72 7.52
N VAL A 147 14.52 -14.74 8.43
CA VAL A 147 14.34 -14.93 9.88
C VAL A 147 12.88 -14.65 10.27
N ASN A 148 12.22 -13.74 9.56
CA ASN A 148 10.83 -13.34 9.80
C ASN A 148 9.85 -14.07 8.86
N THR A 149 9.69 -15.36 9.10
CA THR A 149 8.82 -16.27 8.32
C THR A 149 7.31 -16.10 8.58
N ASN A 150 6.87 -14.99 9.19
CA ASN A 150 5.45 -14.64 9.32
C ASN A 150 4.86 -14.14 7.98
N LYS A 151 5.14 -14.93 6.93
CA LYS A 151 4.54 -14.92 5.61
C LYS A 151 3.07 -15.28 5.76
N SER A 152 2.24 -14.32 6.11
CA SER A 152 0.87 -14.42 5.63
C SER A 152 0.97 -14.40 4.10
N VAL A 153 0.57 -15.52 3.46
CA VAL A 153 0.47 -15.67 2.00
C VAL A 153 -0.40 -14.56 1.38
N ILE A 154 -1.22 -13.94 2.22
CA ILE A 154 -2.09 -12.81 1.91
C ILE A 154 -1.30 -11.50 2.08
N LYS A 155 -0.94 -10.90 0.94
CA LYS A 155 -0.46 -9.53 0.86
C LYS A 155 -1.62 -8.56 1.10
N PRO A 156 -1.40 -7.41 1.76
CA PRO A 156 -2.44 -6.41 1.88
C PRO A 156 -2.76 -5.80 0.51
N ASP A 157 -3.90 -5.14 0.40
CA ASP A 157 -4.14 -4.25 -0.73
C ASP A 157 -3.22 -3.03 -0.58
N TYR A 158 -2.16 -2.95 -1.40
CA TYR A 158 -1.22 -1.84 -1.35
C TYR A 158 -1.83 -0.51 -1.79
N SER A 159 -2.96 -0.53 -2.50
CA SER A 159 -3.64 0.72 -2.87
C SER A 159 -4.30 1.41 -1.68
N ASP A 160 -4.65 0.65 -0.63
CA ASP A 160 -5.16 1.17 0.63
C ASP A 160 -4.02 1.35 1.65
N TYR A 161 -3.66 2.61 1.87
CA TYR A 161 -2.68 3.00 2.88
C TYR A 161 -2.95 2.38 4.26
N ASN A 162 -4.21 2.40 4.73
CA ASN A 162 -4.56 1.90 6.06
C ASN A 162 -4.41 0.38 6.15
N ALA A 163 -4.69 -0.34 5.06
CA ALA A 163 -4.46 -1.77 4.98
C ALA A 163 -2.97 -2.11 5.10
N VAL A 164 -2.09 -1.32 4.49
CA VAL A 164 -0.62 -1.48 4.60
C VAL A 164 -0.14 -1.22 6.03
N ILE A 165 -0.50 -0.08 6.62
CA ILE A 165 -0.12 0.29 7.98
C ILE A 165 -0.51 -0.80 8.97
N LYS A 166 -1.78 -1.24 8.92
CA LYS A 166 -2.31 -2.30 9.78
C LYS A 166 -1.60 -3.63 9.58
N ARG A 167 -1.27 -4.01 8.34
CA ARG A 167 -0.68 -5.32 8.02
C ARG A 167 0.75 -5.46 8.49
N TYR A 168 1.52 -4.37 8.43
CA TYR A 168 2.94 -4.36 8.81
C TYR A 168 3.18 -3.78 10.21
N ASN A 169 2.11 -3.46 10.94
CA ASN A 169 2.16 -2.89 12.29
C ASN A 169 3.07 -1.65 12.36
N ILE A 170 2.91 -0.77 11.36
CA ILE A 170 3.68 0.49 11.24
C ILE A 170 3.02 1.51 12.16
N ASP A 171 3.83 2.19 12.98
CA ASP A 171 3.34 3.33 13.78
C ASP A 171 3.28 4.58 12.91
N ASP A 172 2.07 5.01 12.56
CA ASP A 172 1.78 6.24 11.83
C ASP A 172 1.13 7.32 12.71
N SER A 173 1.15 7.17 14.04
CA SER A 173 0.56 8.15 14.96
C SER A 173 1.28 9.50 14.95
N ASN A 174 2.57 9.50 14.58
CA ASN A 174 3.44 10.68 14.58
C ASN A 174 4.30 10.75 13.30
N VAL A 175 3.64 10.82 12.14
CA VAL A 175 4.32 10.94 10.84
C VAL A 175 5.15 12.23 10.78
N LYS A 176 6.45 12.11 10.53
CA LYS A 176 7.38 13.25 10.43
C LYS A 176 7.44 13.75 9.00
N LYS A 177 7.55 15.08 8.84
CA LYS A 177 7.89 15.70 7.55
C LYS A 177 9.41 15.77 7.38
N ARG A 178 9.91 15.24 6.27
CA ARG A 178 11.31 15.34 5.85
C ARG A 178 11.43 16.39 4.73
N ASN A 179 12.50 17.19 4.81
CA ASN A 179 12.84 18.21 3.82
C ASN A 179 13.77 17.65 2.76
#